data_AF-A0A557XF77-F1
#
_entry.id   AF-A0A557XF77-F1
#
_cell.length_a   1.000
_cell.length_b   1.000
_cell.length_c   1.000
_cell.angle_alpha   90.00
_cell.angle_beta   90.00
_cell.angle_gamma   90.00
#
_symmetry.space_group_name_H-M   'P 1'
#
loop_
_entity.id
_entity.type
_entity.pdbx_description
1 polymer ?
#
loop_
_entity_poly.entity_id
_entity_poly.type
_entity_poly.pdbx_seq_one_letter_code
_entity_poly.pdbx_strand_id
1 'polypeptide(L)'
;MLLIPAWMWRGGAVRRAFSTGIPAGGVVGALVLAESGLVAGAVAALIATGACAGTVTARRMCRLWPAAEGLSADERVAVVRAVRRGRVVDQGRLVPAALGYVDGLRACGDQARSRQWLVWLLAATMLALAVLDTRYGTTRIAALSWLFAALLAAEAFWGPRARAGLLARAERSAESARRALHQQRVGD
;
A
#
# COMPACT_ATOMS: atom_id res chain seq x y z
N MET A 1 2.03 -1.38 -2.68
CA MET A 1 3.26 -2.13 -2.32
C MET A 1 4.11 -1.44 -1.26
N LEU A 2 4.20 -0.10 -1.23
CA LEU A 2 5.07 0.63 -0.29
C LEU A 2 4.72 0.48 1.20
N LEU A 3 3.43 0.37 1.55
CA LEU A 3 2.97 0.27 2.94
C LEU A 3 2.65 -1.16 3.41
N ILE A 4 2.68 -2.15 2.51
CA ILE A 4 2.28 -3.52 2.86
C ILE A 4 3.35 -4.15 3.75
N PRO A 5 3.07 -4.53 5.01
CA PRO A 5 4.09 -5.06 5.90
C PRO A 5 4.80 -6.29 5.34
N ALA A 6 6.07 -6.51 5.71
CA ALA A 6 6.85 -7.65 5.22
C ALA A 6 6.18 -9.00 5.54
N TRP A 7 5.46 -9.11 6.66
CA TRP A 7 4.75 -10.33 7.05
C TRP A 7 3.57 -10.68 6.12
N MET A 8 2.98 -9.68 5.45
CA MET A 8 1.90 -9.89 4.47
C MET A 8 2.39 -10.61 3.21
N TRP A 9 3.69 -10.57 2.92
CA TRP A 9 4.30 -11.30 1.81
C TRP A 9 4.45 -12.81 2.07
N ARG A 10 4.32 -13.22 3.33
CA ARG A 10 4.40 -14.63 3.76
C ARG A 10 3.15 -15.44 3.42
N GLY A 11 2.10 -14.80 2.91
CA GLY A 11 0.83 -15.44 2.53
C GLY A 11 0.57 -15.40 1.04
N GLY A 12 -0.21 -16.36 0.54
CA GLY A 12 -0.69 -16.39 -0.85
C GLY A 12 -1.57 -15.19 -1.21
N ALA A 13 -1.91 -15.05 -2.49
CA ALA A 13 -2.70 -13.93 -3.02
C ALA A 13 -4.01 -13.67 -2.25
N VAL A 14 -4.67 -14.75 -1.79
CA VAL A 14 -5.92 -14.70 -1.00
C VAL A 14 -5.72 -14.05 0.36
N ARG A 15 -4.69 -14.45 1.12
CA ARG A 15 -4.41 -13.86 2.45
C ARG A 15 -4.06 -12.38 2.33
N ARG A 16 -3.34 -11.99 1.26
CA ARG A 16 -3.02 -10.59 0.98
C ARG A 16 -4.26 -9.76 0.67
N ALA A 17 -5.20 -10.30 -0.12
CA ALA A 17 -6.45 -9.65 -0.45
C ALA A 17 -7.30 -9.38 0.80
N PHE A 18 -7.44 -10.38 1.68
CA PHE A 18 -8.19 -10.24 2.94
C PHE A 18 -7.56 -9.24 3.91
N SER A 19 -6.23 -9.30 4.13
CA SER A 19 -5.57 -8.41 5.10
C SER A 19 -5.61 -6.93 4.70
N THR A 20 -5.67 -6.60 3.40
CA THR A 20 -5.90 -5.21 2.95
C THR A 20 -7.37 -4.87 2.79
N GLY A 21 -8.20 -5.85 2.45
CA GLY A 21 -9.61 -5.66 2.17
C GLY A 21 -10.44 -5.40 3.42
N ILE A 22 -10.16 -6.11 4.53
CA ILE A 22 -10.92 -5.99 5.78
C ILE A 22 -10.82 -4.57 6.38
N PRO A 23 -9.65 -3.93 6.49
CA PRO A 23 -9.58 -2.56 7.01
C PRO A 23 -10.33 -1.57 6.09
N ALA A 24 -10.14 -1.67 4.78
CA ALA A 24 -10.79 -0.80 3.81
C ALA A 24 -12.32 -0.97 3.80
N GLY A 25 -12.78 -2.22 3.75
CA GLY A 25 -14.19 -2.56 3.84
C GLY A 25 -14.80 -2.28 5.22
N GLY A 26 -14.02 -2.40 6.28
CA GLY A 26 -14.43 -2.07 7.66
C GLY A 26 -14.78 -0.59 7.82
N VAL A 27 -13.93 0.30 7.30
CA VAL A 27 -14.19 1.75 7.33
C VAL A 27 -15.43 2.11 6.52
N VAL A 28 -15.56 1.58 5.30
CA VAL A 28 -16.72 1.87 4.44
C VAL A 28 -18.00 1.23 4.99
N GLY A 29 -17.91 0.01 5.54
CA GLY A 29 -19.04 -0.66 6.18
C GLY A 29 -19.51 0.07 7.43
N ALA A 30 -18.59 0.50 8.29
CA ALA A 30 -18.93 1.34 9.45
C ALA A 30 -19.58 2.67 9.04
N LEU A 31 -19.14 3.26 7.92
CA LEU A 31 -19.75 4.47 7.36
C LEU A 31 -21.19 4.22 6.92
N VAL A 32 -21.41 3.17 6.11
CA VAL A 32 -22.77 2.82 5.66
C VAL A 32 -23.66 2.48 6.85
N LEU A 33 -23.11 1.84 7.89
CA LEU A 33 -23.85 1.59 9.12
C LEU A 33 -24.23 2.90 9.84
N ALA A 34 -23.31 3.86 9.92
CA ALA A 34 -23.53 5.13 10.61
C ALA A 34 -24.55 6.02 9.88
N GLU A 35 -24.52 6.04 8.54
CA GLU A 35 -25.42 6.80 7.68
C GLU A 35 -26.81 6.17 7.59
N SER A 36 -26.88 4.87 7.28
CA SER A 36 -28.15 4.20 6.99
C SER A 36 -28.80 3.56 8.21
N GLY A 37 -28.04 3.30 9.29
CA GLY A 37 -28.47 2.47 10.41
C GLY A 37 -28.64 0.98 10.06
N LEU A 38 -28.43 0.60 8.79
CA LEU A 38 -28.69 -0.74 8.29
C LEU A 38 -27.43 -1.60 8.29
N VAL A 39 -27.44 -2.63 9.12
CA VAL A 39 -26.37 -3.65 9.19
C VAL A 39 -26.16 -4.33 7.84
N ALA A 40 -27.23 -4.57 7.08
CA ALA A 40 -27.15 -5.19 5.75
C ALA A 40 -26.33 -4.34 4.75
N GLY A 41 -26.53 -3.01 4.75
CA GLY A 41 -25.77 -2.09 3.90
C GLY A 41 -24.30 -2.04 4.29
N ALA A 42 -24.01 -2.03 5.60
CA ALA A 42 -22.66 -2.07 6.14
C ALA A 42 -21.88 -3.33 5.72
N VAL A 43 -22.53 -4.49 5.83
CA VAL A 43 -21.95 -5.78 5.43
C VAL A 43 -21.73 -5.83 3.92
N ALA A 44 -22.69 -5.37 3.11
CA ALA A 44 -22.56 -5.35 1.66
C ALA A 44 -21.40 -4.46 1.21
N ALA A 45 -21.27 -3.27 1.79
CA ALA A 45 -20.17 -2.36 1.48
C ALA A 45 -18.81 -2.91 1.93
N LEU A 46 -18.76 -3.56 3.09
CA LEU A 46 -17.55 -4.23 3.57
C LEU A 46 -17.08 -5.32 2.60
N ILE A 47 -18.01 -6.15 2.13
CA ILE A 47 -17.70 -7.24 1.19
C ILE A 47 -17.28 -6.66 -0.16
N ALA A 48 -18.05 -5.73 -0.73
CA ALA A 48 -17.79 -5.18 -2.05
C ALA A 48 -16.46 -4.41 -2.09
N THR A 49 -16.25 -3.47 -1.16
CA THR A 49 -15.04 -2.66 -1.09
C THR A 49 -13.84 -3.51 -0.66
N GLY A 50 -14.02 -4.40 0.32
CA GLY A 50 -12.95 -5.27 0.79
C GLY A 50 -12.47 -6.24 -0.30
N ALA A 51 -13.38 -6.89 -1.01
CA ALA A 51 -13.05 -7.80 -2.10
C ALA A 51 -12.40 -7.06 -3.28
N CYS A 52 -12.94 -5.89 -3.67
CA CYS A 52 -12.39 -5.11 -4.78
C CYS A 52 -11.00 -4.57 -4.45
N ALA A 53 -10.83 -3.89 -3.30
CA ALA A 53 -9.56 -3.33 -2.86
C ALA A 53 -8.50 -4.43 -2.64
N GLY A 54 -8.90 -5.55 -2.03
CA GLY A 54 -8.06 -6.71 -1.83
C GLY A 54 -7.57 -7.33 -3.15
N THR A 55 -8.49 -7.55 -4.09
CA THR A 55 -8.18 -8.16 -5.39
C THR A 55 -7.28 -7.26 -6.24
N VAL A 56 -7.58 -5.96 -6.32
CA VAL A 56 -6.74 -5.00 -7.04
C VAL A 56 -5.33 -4.94 -6.45
N THR A 57 -5.23 -4.96 -5.11
CA THR A 57 -3.93 -4.93 -4.42
C THR A 57 -3.14 -6.21 -4.69
N ALA A 58 -3.76 -7.38 -4.59
CA ALA A 58 -3.13 -8.66 -4.87
C ALA A 58 -2.65 -8.77 -6.33
N ARG A 59 -3.48 -8.36 -7.30
CA ARG A 59 -3.12 -8.34 -8.73
C ARG A 59 -1.97 -7.39 -9.02
N ARG A 60 -1.98 -6.20 -8.41
CA ARG A 60 -0.87 -5.24 -8.51
C ARG A 60 0.42 -5.85 -7.97
N MET A 61 0.37 -6.57 -6.85
CA MET A 61 1.56 -7.17 -6.26
C MET A 61 2.20 -8.24 -7.15
N CYS A 62 1.41 -9.09 -7.79
CA CYS A 62 1.94 -10.09 -8.72
C CYS A 62 2.48 -9.45 -10.00
N ARG A 63 1.77 -8.47 -10.56
CA ARG A 63 2.17 -7.78 -11.79
C ARG A 63 3.47 -6.99 -11.65
N LEU A 64 3.71 -6.39 -10.48
CA LEU A 64 4.86 -5.50 -10.24
C LEU A 64 6.10 -6.24 -9.73
N TRP A 65 5.97 -7.50 -9.29
CA TRP A 65 7.12 -8.31 -8.87
C TRP A 65 6.94 -9.77 -9.33
N PRO A 66 7.08 -10.05 -10.64
CA PRO A 66 6.88 -11.39 -11.21
C PRO A 66 7.88 -12.42 -10.67
N ALA A 67 9.12 -11.98 -10.38
CA ALA A 67 10.16 -12.82 -9.76
C ALA A 67 9.77 -13.37 -8.38
N ALA A 68 8.72 -12.84 -7.74
CA ALA A 68 8.19 -13.40 -6.51
C ALA A 68 7.69 -14.83 -6.69
N GLU A 69 7.15 -15.21 -7.86
CA GLU A 69 6.51 -16.52 -8.06
C GLU A 69 7.46 -17.69 -7.87
N GLY A 70 8.73 -17.54 -8.30
CA GLY A 70 9.78 -18.55 -8.15
C GLY A 70 10.43 -18.59 -6.76
N LEU A 71 10.03 -17.72 -5.82
CA LEU A 71 10.59 -17.67 -4.47
C LEU A 71 9.69 -18.36 -3.44
N SER A 72 10.32 -19.01 -2.46
CA SER A 72 9.61 -19.52 -1.27
C SER A 72 9.03 -18.38 -0.43
N ALA A 73 8.06 -18.68 0.44
CA ALA A 73 7.42 -17.66 1.26
C ALA A 73 8.42 -16.93 2.17
N ASP A 74 9.40 -17.64 2.73
CA ASP A 74 10.42 -17.05 3.60
C ASP A 74 11.47 -16.26 2.82
N GLU A 75 11.81 -16.68 1.60
CA GLU A 75 12.70 -15.92 0.70
C GLU A 75 12.08 -14.59 0.27
N ARG A 76 10.77 -14.59 -0.05
CA ARG A 76 10.04 -13.34 -0.35
C ARG A 76 10.13 -12.37 0.82
N VAL A 77 9.91 -12.87 2.04
CA VAL A 77 9.98 -12.03 3.26
C VAL A 77 11.40 -11.54 3.50
N ALA A 78 12.40 -12.40 3.32
CA ALA A 78 13.81 -12.04 3.49
C ALA A 78 14.22 -10.93 2.52
N VAL A 79 13.91 -11.07 1.23
CA VAL A 79 14.18 -10.06 0.19
C VAL A 79 13.46 -8.75 0.50
N VAL A 80 12.15 -8.78 0.79
CA VAL A 80 11.37 -7.57 1.10
C VAL A 80 11.92 -6.86 2.34
N ARG A 81 12.26 -7.61 3.39
CA ARG A 81 12.78 -7.06 4.65
C ARG A 81 14.18 -6.47 4.46
N ALA A 82 15.05 -7.14 3.71
CA ALA A 82 16.39 -6.66 3.41
C ALA A 82 16.33 -5.35 2.61
N VAL A 83 15.59 -5.33 1.49
CA VAL A 83 15.45 -4.15 0.63
C VAL A 83 14.87 -2.96 1.40
N ARG A 84 13.81 -3.16 2.18
CA ARG A 84 13.20 -2.06 2.96
C ARG A 84 14.07 -1.52 4.08
N ARG A 85 14.96 -2.35 4.62
CA ARG A 85 15.93 -1.94 5.65
C ARG A 85 17.23 -1.40 5.04
N GLY A 86 17.39 -1.43 3.73
CA GLY A 86 18.63 -1.02 3.06
C GLY A 86 19.78 -2.00 3.29
N ARG A 87 19.51 -3.27 3.57
CA ARG A 87 20.54 -4.29 3.86
C ARG A 87 20.88 -5.10 2.61
N VAL A 88 22.13 -5.52 2.51
CA VAL A 88 22.58 -6.45 1.47
C VAL A 88 21.85 -7.79 1.62
N VAL A 89 21.49 -8.38 0.48
CA VAL A 89 20.89 -9.71 0.44
C VAL A 89 22.03 -10.71 0.35
N ASP A 90 22.32 -11.42 1.47
CA ASP A 90 23.48 -12.32 1.63
C ASP A 90 23.52 -13.52 0.66
N GLN A 91 22.42 -13.80 -0.06
CA GLN A 91 22.36 -14.92 -0.98
C GLN A 91 22.41 -14.42 -2.42
N GLY A 92 23.49 -14.71 -3.13
CA GLY A 92 23.71 -14.32 -4.54
C GLY A 92 22.51 -14.65 -5.46
N ARG A 93 21.83 -15.78 -5.21
CA ARG A 93 20.63 -16.18 -5.98
C ARG A 93 19.41 -15.26 -5.80
N LEU A 94 19.33 -14.54 -4.68
CA LEU A 94 18.22 -13.66 -4.35
C LEU A 94 18.43 -12.23 -4.83
N VAL A 95 19.64 -11.90 -5.30
CA VAL A 95 19.99 -10.56 -5.78
C VAL A 95 19.16 -10.13 -7.00
N PRO A 96 18.95 -10.96 -8.04
CA PRO A 96 18.09 -10.59 -9.16
C PRO A 96 16.64 -10.34 -8.74
N ALA A 97 16.12 -11.14 -7.79
CA ALA A 97 14.77 -10.96 -7.28
C ALA A 97 14.63 -9.69 -6.42
N ALA A 98 15.68 -9.30 -5.69
CA ALA A 98 15.73 -8.06 -4.93
C ALA A 98 15.74 -6.83 -5.85
N LEU A 99 16.49 -6.86 -6.96
CA LEU A 99 16.47 -5.80 -7.96
C LEU A 99 15.10 -5.66 -8.60
N GLY A 100 14.46 -6.77 -9.00
CA GLY A 100 13.09 -6.75 -9.53
C GLY A 100 12.06 -6.21 -8.53
N TYR A 101 12.27 -6.41 -7.22
CA TYR A 101 11.42 -5.81 -6.18
C TYR A 101 11.61 -4.28 -6.08
N VAL A 102 12.85 -3.79 -6.19
CA VAL A 102 13.17 -2.36 -6.20
C VAL A 102 12.55 -1.67 -7.43
N ASP A 103 12.63 -2.29 -8.60
CA ASP A 103 12.01 -1.74 -9.82
C ASP A 103 10.48 -1.71 -9.71
N GLY A 104 9.87 -2.76 -9.14
CA GLY A 104 8.44 -2.75 -8.81
C GLY A 104 8.05 -1.67 -7.79
N LEU A 105 8.93 -1.35 -6.83
CA LEU A 105 8.73 -0.24 -5.89
C LEU A 105 8.82 1.13 -6.57
N ARG A 106 9.75 1.32 -7.53
CA ARG A 106 9.86 2.55 -8.33
C ARG A 106 8.63 2.75 -9.20
N ALA A 107 8.22 1.74 -9.97
CA ALA A 107 7.01 1.78 -10.77
C ALA A 107 5.75 2.08 -9.91
N CYS A 108 5.68 1.52 -8.70
CA CYS A 108 4.65 1.88 -7.73
C CYS A 108 4.75 3.34 -7.27
N GLY A 109 5.95 3.84 -7.02
CA GLY A 109 6.20 5.23 -6.62
C GLY A 109 5.71 6.21 -7.68
N ASP A 110 6.05 5.97 -8.96
CA ASP A 110 5.67 6.83 -10.07
C ASP A 110 4.16 6.80 -10.31
N GLN A 111 3.56 5.61 -10.29
CA GLN A 111 2.11 5.49 -10.44
C GLN A 111 1.35 6.08 -9.25
N ALA A 112 1.90 6.00 -8.04
CA ALA A 112 1.32 6.63 -6.86
C ALA A 112 1.42 8.16 -6.92
N ARG A 113 2.53 8.71 -7.44
CA ARG A 113 2.70 10.15 -7.68
C ARG A 113 1.70 10.66 -8.70
N SER A 114 1.54 9.94 -9.82
CA SER A 114 0.53 10.24 -10.85
C SER A 114 -0.91 10.14 -10.32
N ARG A 115 -1.18 9.34 -9.28
CA ARG A 115 -2.51 9.24 -8.65
C ARG A 115 -2.68 10.14 -7.43
N GLN A 116 -1.63 10.87 -7.03
CA GLN A 116 -1.66 11.68 -5.82
C GLN A 116 -2.59 12.89 -5.98
N TRP A 117 -2.72 13.44 -7.20
CA TRP A 117 -3.71 14.48 -7.47
C TRP A 117 -5.14 13.98 -7.26
N LEU A 118 -5.42 12.71 -7.52
CA LEU A 118 -6.74 12.10 -7.28
C LEU A 118 -7.07 12.07 -5.78
N VAL A 119 -6.06 11.79 -4.94
CA VAL A 119 -6.20 11.80 -3.48
C VAL A 119 -6.43 13.23 -2.98
N TRP A 120 -5.71 14.21 -3.53
CA TRP A 120 -5.96 15.63 -3.23
C TRP A 120 -7.35 16.08 -3.66
N LEU A 121 -7.79 15.69 -4.85
CA LEU A 121 -9.12 16.01 -5.34
C LEU A 121 -10.18 15.37 -4.45
N LEU A 122 -10.04 14.10 -4.09
CA LEU A 122 -10.95 13.42 -3.18
C LEU A 122 -10.96 14.05 -1.78
N ALA A 123 -9.80 14.46 -1.25
CA ALA A 123 -9.70 15.17 0.02
C ALA A 123 -10.38 16.54 -0.04
N ALA A 124 -10.21 17.28 -1.13
CA ALA A 124 -10.88 18.56 -1.36
C ALA A 124 -12.41 18.38 -1.50
N THR A 125 -12.86 17.35 -2.23
CA THR A 125 -14.27 16.99 -2.33
C THR A 125 -14.85 16.64 -0.96
N MET A 126 -14.16 15.84 -0.15
CA MET A 126 -14.61 15.50 1.20
C MET A 126 -14.62 16.70 2.14
N LEU A 127 -13.67 17.62 2.00
CA LEU A 127 -13.68 18.87 2.76
C LEU A 127 -14.89 19.73 2.38
N ALA A 128 -15.20 19.83 1.08
CA ALA A 128 -16.38 20.56 0.61
C ALA A 128 -17.69 19.94 1.12
N LEU A 129 -17.78 18.61 1.13
CA LEU A 129 -18.92 17.88 1.70
C LEU A 129 -19.02 18.12 3.22
N ALA A 130 -17.91 18.08 3.96
CA ALA A 130 -17.92 18.37 5.40
C ALA A 130 -18.42 19.79 5.72
N VAL A 131 -18.05 20.78 4.90
CA VAL A 131 -18.55 22.15 5.04
C VAL A 131 -20.05 22.24 4.76
N LEU A 132 -20.54 21.52 3.74
CA LEU A 132 -21.97 21.43 3.42
C LEU A 132 -22.76 20.74 4.55
N ASP A 133 -22.26 19.63 5.07
CA ASP A 133 -22.89 18.90 6.17
C ASP A 133 -22.91 19.71 7.48
N THR A 134 -21.91 20.57 7.69
CA THR A 134 -21.91 21.50 8.83
C THR A 134 -23.01 22.57 8.69
N ARG A 135 -23.41 22.91 7.46
CA ARG A 135 -24.44 23.92 7.16
C ARG A 135 -25.85 23.34 7.14
N TYR A 136 -26.02 22.13 6.62
CA TYR A 136 -27.33 21.54 6.32
C TYR A 136 -27.60 20.20 7.00
N GLY A 137 -26.56 19.55 7.54
CA GLY A 137 -26.64 18.23 8.13
C GLY A 137 -26.86 18.24 9.65
N THR A 138 -27.08 17.05 10.19
CA THR A 138 -27.09 16.86 11.65
C THR A 138 -25.66 16.89 12.20
N THR A 139 -25.51 17.28 13.47
CA THR A 139 -24.19 17.39 14.15
C THR A 139 -23.38 16.09 14.08
N ARG A 140 -24.06 14.93 14.00
CA ARG A 140 -23.45 13.62 13.82
C ARG A 140 -22.78 13.46 12.45
N ILE A 141 -23.47 13.85 11.38
CA ILE A 141 -22.97 13.75 10.00
C ILE A 141 -21.79 14.71 9.84
N ALA A 142 -21.91 15.95 10.34
CA ALA A 142 -20.83 16.92 10.31
C ALA A 142 -19.55 16.43 11.02
N ALA A 143 -19.68 15.82 12.21
CA ALA A 143 -18.53 15.28 12.94
C ALA A 143 -17.83 14.12 12.19
N LEU A 144 -18.61 13.24 11.55
CA LEU A 144 -18.07 12.17 10.72
C LEU A 144 -17.33 12.74 9.50
N SER A 145 -17.93 13.68 8.77
CA SER A 145 -17.32 14.28 7.58
C SER A 145 -16.01 15.01 7.90
N TRP A 146 -15.93 15.71 9.04
CA TRP A 146 -14.68 16.32 9.53
C TRP A 146 -13.62 15.28 9.93
N LEU A 147 -14.01 14.19 10.59
CA LEU A 147 -13.09 13.09 10.90
C LEU A 147 -12.52 12.48 9.61
N PHE A 148 -13.34 12.30 8.57
CA PHE A 148 -12.92 11.81 7.26
C PHE A 148 -11.98 12.78 6.54
N ALA A 149 -12.31 14.07 6.53
CA ALA A 149 -11.45 15.10 5.97
C ALA A 149 -10.07 15.09 6.66
N ALA A 150 -10.04 14.96 7.99
CA ALA A 150 -8.80 14.88 8.76
C ALA A 150 -8.00 13.61 8.45
N LEU A 151 -8.65 12.45 8.33
CA LEU A 151 -8.01 11.18 7.96
C LEU A 151 -7.44 11.22 6.53
N LEU A 152 -8.20 11.76 5.56
CA LEU A 152 -7.73 11.92 4.18
C LEU A 152 -6.57 12.91 4.11
N ALA A 153 -6.66 14.02 4.84
CA ALA A 153 -5.55 14.98 4.93
C ALA A 153 -4.31 14.30 5.53
N ALA A 154 -4.45 13.58 6.65
CA ALA A 154 -3.35 12.86 7.26
C ALA A 154 -2.70 11.86 6.28
N GLU A 155 -3.47 11.06 5.56
CA GLU A 155 -2.96 10.14 4.53
C GLU A 155 -2.28 10.89 3.36
N ALA A 156 -2.87 12.01 2.90
CA ALA A 156 -2.34 12.83 1.82
C ALA A 156 -0.99 13.49 2.19
N PHE A 157 -0.83 13.91 3.45
CA PHE A 157 0.40 14.55 3.95
C PHE A 157 1.47 13.56 4.42
N TRP A 158 1.07 12.42 5.01
CA TRP A 158 2.01 11.44 5.57
C TRP A 158 2.47 10.43 4.51
N GLY A 159 1.56 9.99 3.64
CA GLY A 159 1.82 9.07 2.54
C GLY A 159 3.07 9.40 1.71
N PRO A 160 3.24 10.62 1.16
CA PRO A 160 4.40 10.95 0.32
C PRO A 160 5.72 10.92 1.08
N ARG A 161 5.75 11.39 2.34
CA ARG A 161 6.98 11.39 3.16
C ARG A 161 7.41 9.98 3.53
N ALA A 162 6.48 9.14 3.96
CA ALA A 162 6.76 7.74 4.28
C ALA A 162 7.25 6.96 3.04
N ARG A 163 6.67 7.23 1.86
CA ARG A 163 7.07 6.60 0.58
C ARG A 163 8.47 7.03 0.14
N ALA A 164 8.80 8.32 0.22
CA ALA A 164 10.12 8.83 -0.13
C ALA A 164 11.21 8.22 0.77
N GLY A 165 10.96 8.15 2.07
CA GLY A 165 11.89 7.53 3.02
C GLY A 165 12.12 6.03 2.76
N LEU A 166 11.08 5.31 2.34
CA LEU A 166 11.19 3.89 1.97
C LEU A 166 11.93 3.67 0.65
N LEU A 167 11.67 4.52 -0.37
CA LEU A 167 12.37 4.46 -1.65
C LEU A 167 13.87 4.74 -1.48
N ALA A 168 14.23 5.79 -0.75
CA ALA A 168 15.65 6.12 -0.49
C ALA A 168 16.40 4.97 0.21
N ARG A 169 15.73 4.23 1.12
CA ARG A 169 16.31 3.03 1.77
C ARG A 169 16.46 1.87 0.79
N ALA A 170 15.47 1.65 -0.06
CA ALA A 170 15.50 0.61 -1.08
C ALA A 170 16.59 0.85 -2.14
N GLU A 171 16.81 2.11 -2.55
CA GLU A 171 17.85 2.49 -3.50
C GLU A 171 19.26 2.26 -2.96
N ARG A 172 19.51 2.63 -1.69
CA ARG A 172 20.77 2.30 -1.00
C ARG A 172 21.04 0.80 -0.95
N SER A 173 19.98 -0.01 -0.80
CA SER A 173 20.08 -1.47 -0.87
C SER A 173 20.51 -1.94 -2.26
N ALA A 174 19.92 -1.38 -3.30
CA ALA A 174 20.17 -1.74 -4.69
C ALA A 174 21.58 -1.38 -5.13
N GLU A 175 22.08 -0.20 -4.73
CA GLU A 175 23.45 0.22 -5.02
C GLU A 175 24.50 -0.69 -4.36
N SER A 176 24.26 -1.08 -3.11
CA SER A 176 25.13 -2.03 -2.39
C SER A 176 25.16 -3.40 -3.07
N ALA A 177 23.98 -3.89 -3.50
CA ALA A 177 23.87 -5.17 -4.20
C ALA A 177 24.52 -5.14 -5.60
N ARG A 178 24.40 -4.03 -6.34
CA ARG A 178 25.08 -3.85 -7.64
C ARG A 178 26.60 -3.83 -7.49
N ARG A 179 27.12 -3.18 -6.44
CA ARG A 179 28.56 -3.15 -6.15
C ARG A 179 29.10 -4.55 -5.83
N ALA A 180 28.39 -5.32 -5.01
CA ALA A 180 28.75 -6.71 -4.71
C ALA A 180 28.79 -7.59 -5.97
N LEU A 181 27.79 -7.48 -6.86
CA LEU A 181 27.79 -8.19 -8.14
C LEU A 181 28.96 -7.79 -9.04
N HIS A 182 29.30 -6.51 -9.08
CA HIS A 182 30.39 -6.02 -9.92
C HIS A 182 31.78 -6.45 -9.39
N GLN A 183 31.95 -6.57 -8.08
CA GLN A 183 33.17 -7.10 -7.47
C GLN A 183 33.32 -8.60 -7.72
N GLN A 184 32.24 -9.37 -7.62
CA GLN A 184 32.25 -10.80 -7.87
C GLN A 184 32.59 -11.12 -9.34
N ARG A 185 32.14 -10.29 -10.29
CA ARG A 185 32.42 -10.46 -11.73
C ARG A 185 33.83 -10.03 -12.18
N VAL A 186 34.57 -9.32 -11.32
CA VAL A 186 35.94 -8.85 -11.61
C VAL A 186 36.98 -9.75 -10.92
N GLY A 187 36.56 -10.58 -9.96
CA GLY A 187 37.42 -11.54 -9.28
C GLY A 187 37.41 -12.96 -9.88
N ASP A 188 36.52 -13.22 -10.84
CA ASP A 188 36.49 -14.43 -11.69
C ASP A 188 37.20 -14.16 -13.02
#